data_AF-C0VND1-F1
#
_entry.id   AF-C0VND1-F1
#
_cell.length_a   1.000
_cell.length_b   1.000
_cell.length_c   1.000
_cell.angle_alpha   90.00
_cell.angle_beta   90.00
_cell.angle_gamma   90.00
#
_symmetry.space_group_name_H-M   'P 1'
#
loop_
_entity.id
_entity.type
_entity.pdbx_description
1 polymer ?
#
loop_
_entity_poly.entity_id
_entity_poly.type
_entity_poly.pdbx_seq_one_letter_code
_entity_poly.pdbx_strand_id
1 'polypeptide(L)' 'EYKYKKLLNHMFFQEDGYLRFDYDQENCNGHIHPLNHIDVNYSNSSTFKLGLKARVDFHAFWDILRPDTNCFYLEKS' A
#
# COMPACT_ATOMS: atom_id res chain seq x y z
N GLU A 1 1.09 23.71 25.04
CA GLU A 1 1.02 22.24 25.23
C GLU A 1 -0.06 21.54 24.41
N TYR A 2 -1.33 21.97 24.43
CA TYR A 2 -2.45 21.28 23.75
C TYR A 2 -2.29 21.07 22.22
N LYS A 3 -1.62 21.99 21.52
CA LYS A 3 -1.38 21.93 20.07
C LYS A 3 -0.46 20.77 19.65
N TYR A 4 0.58 20.48 20.45
CA TYR A 4 1.51 19.39 20.18
C TYR A 4 0.87 18.03 20.46
N LYS A 5 0.03 17.92 21.50
CA LYS A 5 -0.73 16.70 21.77
C LYS A 5 -1.68 16.33 20.63
N LYS A 6 -2.33 17.32 20.02
CA LYS A 6 -3.21 17.08 18.85
C LYS A 6 -2.42 16.63 17.62
N LEU A 7 -1.26 17.24 17.36
CA LEU A 7 -0.38 16.83 16.26
C LEU A 7 0.18 15.42 16.48
N LEU A 8 0.65 15.11 17.69
CA LEU A 8 1.14 13.78 18.04
C LEU A 8 0.04 12.74 17.92
N ASN A 9 -1.17 13.03 18.41
CA ASN A 9 -2.31 12.13 18.23
C ASN A 9 -2.65 11.94 16.73
N HIS A 10 -2.60 13.00 15.93
CA HIS A 10 -2.81 12.88 14.48
C HIS A 10 -1.77 11.93 13.87
N MET A 11 -0.48 12.08 14.19
CA MET A 11 0.58 11.22 13.66
C MET A 11 0.56 9.78 14.20
N PHE A 12 0.15 9.57 15.46
CA PHE A 12 0.10 8.23 16.06
C PHE A 12 -1.17 7.46 15.73
N PHE A 13 -2.28 8.15 15.44
CA PHE A 13 -3.58 7.54 15.19
C PHE A 13 -4.07 7.66 13.75
N GLN A 14 -3.40 8.44 12.90
CA GLN A 14 -3.60 8.40 11.45
C GLN A 14 -2.41 7.70 10.82
N GLU A 15 -2.66 6.53 10.24
CA GLU A 15 -1.83 6.01 9.17
C GLU A 15 -2.17 6.84 7.93
N ASP A 16 -1.31 7.80 7.58
CA ASP A 16 -1.40 8.43 6.25
C ASP A 16 -1.17 7.31 5.23
N GLY A 17 -2.20 6.99 4.45
CA GLY A 17 -2.28 5.79 3.62
C GLY A 17 -0.98 5.47 2.90
N TYR A 18 -0.24 4.50 3.43
CA TYR A 18 1.03 4.06 2.87
C TYR A 18 0.77 2.99 1.82
N LEU A 19 1.32 3.20 0.62
CA LEU A 19 1.34 2.20 -0.45
C LEU A 19 2.78 1.98 -0.88
N ARG A 20 3.20 0.72 -0.90
CA ARG A 20 4.47 0.29 -1.49
C ARG A 20 4.21 -0.80 -2.50
N PHE A 21 4.66 -0.57 -3.73
CA PHE A 21 4.76 -1.61 -4.74
C PHE A 21 6.13 -2.29 -4.64
N ASP A 22 6.14 -3.62 -4.58
CA ASP A 22 7.37 -4.40 -4.50
C ASP A 22 7.36 -5.60 -5.46
N TYR A 23 8.53 -5.92 -6.00
CA TYR A 23 8.80 -7.13 -6.77
C TYR A 23 9.78 -7.98 -5.96
N ASP A 24 9.23 -8.71 -5.00
CA ASP A 24 9.99 -9.37 -3.94
C ASP A 24 10.20 -10.86 -4.26
N GLN A 25 11.28 -11.15 -4.98
CA GLN A 25 11.65 -12.53 -5.32
C GLN A 25 12.15 -13.32 -4.11
N GLU A 26 12.77 -12.65 -3.14
CA GLU A 26 13.45 -13.29 -2.01
C GLU A 26 12.45 -13.83 -0.99
N ASN A 27 11.36 -13.10 -0.73
CA ASN A 27 10.34 -13.50 0.24
C ASN A 27 9.08 -14.10 -0.39
N CYS A 28 9.07 -14.33 -1.71
CA CYS A 28 7.92 -14.90 -2.41
C CYS A 28 7.50 -16.26 -1.81
N ASN A 29 6.24 -16.35 -1.37
CA ASN A 29 5.67 -17.54 -0.74
C ASN A 29 4.24 -17.80 -1.22
N GLY A 30 4.09 -18.04 -2.53
CA GLY A 30 2.81 -18.35 -3.16
C GLY A 30 1.76 -17.26 -2.91
N HIS A 31 0.58 -17.64 -2.43
CA HIS A 31 -0.51 -16.69 -2.13
C HIS A 31 -0.34 -15.93 -0.82
N ILE A 32 0.57 -16.36 0.07
CA ILE A 32 0.83 -15.67 1.35
C ILE A 32 1.66 -14.41 1.11
N HIS A 33 2.65 -14.49 0.21
CA HIS A 33 3.46 -13.36 -0.23
C HIS A 33 3.68 -13.45 -1.75
N PRO A 34 2.72 -12.95 -2.55
CA PRO A 34 2.81 -13.02 -4.01
C PRO A 34 4.00 -12.25 -4.54
N LEU A 35 4.64 -12.75 -5.60
CA LEU A 35 5.80 -12.10 -6.23
C LEU A 35 5.55 -10.63 -6.60
N ASN A 36 4.36 -10.33 -7.12
CA ASN A 36 3.91 -8.96 -7.38
C ASN A 36 2.83 -8.63 -6.34
N HIS A 37 3.08 -7.64 -5.49
CA HIS A 37 2.09 -7.21 -4.52
C HIS A 37 2.21 -5.73 -4.19
N ILE A 38 1.15 -5.19 -3.59
CA ILE A 38 1.15 -3.88 -2.96
C ILE A 38 1.00 -4.09 -1.45
N ASP A 39 1.95 -3.57 -0.69
CA ASP A 39 1.83 -3.42 0.75
C ASP A 39 1.01 -2.17 1.05
N VAL A 40 -0.02 -2.33 1.89
CA VAL A 40 -0.86 -1.24 2.37
C VAL A 40 -0.64 -1.07 3.86
N ASN A 41 -0.42 0.18 4.28
CA ASN A 41 -0.09 0.60 5.65
C ASN A 41 1.27 0.07 6.15
N TYR A 42 1.92 0.87 7.00
CA TYR A 42 3.22 0.50 7.57
C TYR A 42 3.07 -0.23 8.90
N SER A 43 2.08 0.15 9.71
CA SER A 43 1.87 -0.47 11.02
C SER A 43 1.40 -1.93 10.90
N ASN A 44 2.10 -2.83 11.60
CA ASN A 44 1.75 -4.25 11.67
C ASN A 44 0.30 -4.51 12.15
N SER A 45 -0.30 -3.57 12.88
CA SER A 45 -1.68 -3.70 13.38
C SER A 45 -2.75 -3.51 12.30
N SER A 46 -2.41 -2.86 11.19
CA SER A 46 -3.34 -2.48 10.11
C SER A 46 -2.81 -2.80 8.72
N THR A 47 -1.62 -3.41 8.61
CA THR A 47 -1.00 -3.76 7.34
C THR A 47 -1.68 -4.95 6.68
N PHE A 48 -1.78 -4.91 5.36
CA PHE A 48 -2.23 -6.02 4.54
C PHE A 48 -1.59 -5.93 3.16
N LYS A 49 -1.70 -7.03 2.40
CA LYS A 49 -1.13 -7.16 1.05
C LYS A 49 -2.22 -7.39 0.03
N LEU A 50 -2.08 -6.75 -1.12
CA LEU A 50 -2.87 -7.03 -2.32
C LEU A 50 -1.97 -7.70 -3.36
N GLY A 51 -2.22 -8.98 -3.64
CA GLY A 51 -1.52 -9.70 -4.70
C GLY A 51 -1.94 -9.23 -6.08
N LEU A 52 -0.98 -9.13 -7.00
CA LEU A 52 -1.19 -8.68 -8.36
C LEU A 52 -0.97 -9.84 -9.35
N LYS A 53 -1.89 -9.99 -10.32
CA LYS A 53 -1.79 -11.02 -11.36
C LYS A 53 -0.62 -10.80 -12.31
N ALA A 54 -0.21 -9.54 -12.48
CA ALA A 54 0.90 -9.13 -13.33
C ALA A 54 1.76 -8.09 -12.62
N ARG A 55 3.00 -7.93 -13.10
CA ARG A 55 3.88 -6.86 -12.65
C ARG A 55 3.30 -5.52 -13.08
N VAL A 56 3.22 -4.59 -12.14
CA VAL A 56 2.84 -3.21 -12.38
C VAL A 56 4.12 -2.41 -12.63
N ASP A 57 4.14 -1.55 -13.63
CA ASP A 57 5.26 -0.64 -13.84
C ASP A 57 5.11 0.63 -12.99
N PHE A 58 6.17 1.44 -12.95
CA PHE A 58 6.16 2.68 -12.17
C PHE A 58 5.02 3.63 -12.56
N HIS A 59 4.68 3.73 -13.84
CA HIS A 59 3.64 4.67 -14.30
C HIS A 59 2.26 4.21 -13.85
N ALA A 60 1.97 2.92 -14.00
CA ALA A 60 0.72 2.34 -13.53
C ALA A 60 0.58 2.44 -12.00
N PHE A 61 1.66 2.24 -11.23
CA PHE A 61 1.63 2.48 -9.78
C PHE A 61 1.45 3.96 -9.44
N TRP A 62 2.13 4.86 -10.16
CA TRP A 62 2.01 6.30 -9.98
C TRP A 62 0.59 6.81 -10.24
N ASP A 63 -0.08 6.25 -11.26
CA ASP A 63 -1.45 6.58 -11.59
C ASP A 63 -2.45 6.17 -10.49
N ILE A 64 -2.16 5.17 -9.65
CA ILE A 64 -2.99 4.83 -8.48
C ILE A 64 -3.02 5.98 -7.47
N LEU A 65 -1.91 6.74 -7.36
CA LEU A 65 -1.77 7.83 -6.39
C LEU A 65 -2.36 9.15 -6.88
N ARG A 66 -2.86 9.19 -8.12
CA ARG A 66 -3.30 10.41 -8.79
C ARG A 66 -4.82 10.50 -8.84
N PRO A 67 -5.41 11.64 -8.42
CA PRO A 67 -6.86 11.84 -8.51
C PRO A 67 -7.32 12.24 -9.92
N ASP A 68 -6.39 12.61 -10.81
CA ASP A 68 -6.65 13.08 -12.17
C ASP A 68 -6.43 12.00 -13.25
N THR A 69 -6.26 10.75 -12.84
CA THR A 69 -6.09 9.57 -13.70
C THR A 69 -7.28 8.60 -13.51
N ASN A 70 -7.42 7.65 -14.44
CA ASN A 70 -8.42 6.61 -14.30
C ASN A 70 -8.06 5.69 -13.12
N CYS A 71 -9.06 5.35 -12.30
CA CYS A 71 -8.87 4.42 -11.19
C CYS A 71 -8.61 2.99 -11.68
N PHE A 72 -7.80 2.26 -10.92
CA PHE A 72 -7.64 0.81 -11.06
C PHE A 72 -8.69 0.07 -10.24
N TYR A 73 -9.12 -1.08 -10.73
CA TYR A 73 -10.11 -1.92 -10.07
C TYR A 73 -9.47 -3.17 -9.49
N LEU A 74 -9.92 -3.56 -8.30
CA LEU A 74 -9.68 -4.89 -7.77
C LEU A 74 -10.67 -5.85 -8.41
N GLU A 75 -10.18 -6.82 -9.14
CA GLU A 75 -10.99 -7.89 -9.72
C GLU A 75 -10.82 -9.17 -8.91
N LYS A 76 -11.90 -9.96 -8.80
CA LYS A 76 -11.84 -11.27 -8.16
C LYS A 76 -10.82 -12.15 -8.89
N SER A 77 -9.91 -12.75 -8.12
CA SER A 77 -8.89 -13.68 -8.61
C SER A 77 -9.52 -14.94 -9.17
#